data_AF-A0AAP4F574-F1
#
_entry.id   AF-A0AAP4F574-F1
#
_cell.length_a   1.000
_cell.length_b   1.000
_cell.length_c   1.000
_cell.angle_alpha   90.00
_cell.angle_beta   90.00
_cell.angle_gamma   90.00
#
_symmetry.space_group_name_H-M   'P 1'
#
loop_
_entity.id
_entity.type
_entity.pdbx_description
1 polymer ?
#
loop_
_entity_poly.entity_id
_entity_poly.type
_entity_poly.pdbx_seq_one_letter_code
_entity_poly.pdbx_strand_id
1 'polypeptide(L)'
;MTRTSSSSSAPTTVRRNAPQAWRWRIMLVTAVVSFGVLAAVQAFVGRFYVVPSSSMEPTLQGCTDCPESNDRIVVDKLAYRFGDPQPGDVAVFDGTESWRSGFSSPRSNNRFLRGVQNVGSAIGVVAPDANSFVKRVIAIEGQTVQCMPGDPGVLVDGRVIAEPYLADPPAHRVDGPGGAQECGGDYFGPVTVPQGHVWVMGDNRTNSLDSRAYLGDPQQGTVPVDNFIGKVRGIFLPLDRFGGLE
;
A
#
# COMPACT_ATOMS: atom_id res chain seq x y z
N MET A 1 91.36 6.01 -16.02
CA MET A 1 89.96 6.40 -16.26
C MET A 1 89.16 5.16 -16.63
N THR A 2 88.27 4.68 -15.77
CA THR A 2 87.00 4.07 -16.19
C THR A 2 86.11 3.84 -14.97
N ARG A 3 84.90 4.40 -15.08
CA ARG A 3 83.86 4.58 -14.07
C ARG A 3 83.38 3.27 -13.43
N THR A 4 83.29 3.27 -12.11
CA THR A 4 82.30 2.51 -11.34
C THR A 4 80.90 3.03 -11.67
N SER A 5 80.06 2.21 -12.31
CA SER A 5 78.63 2.46 -12.46
C SER A 5 77.86 1.61 -11.44
N SER A 6 77.49 2.22 -10.31
CA SER A 6 76.53 1.64 -9.37
C SER A 6 75.11 1.78 -9.95
N SER A 7 74.53 0.69 -10.47
CA SER A 7 73.11 0.66 -10.80
C SER A 7 72.29 0.41 -9.52
N SER A 8 71.72 1.47 -8.96
CA SER A 8 70.68 1.38 -7.92
C SER A 8 69.37 0.95 -8.57
N SER A 9 69.00 -0.33 -8.43
CA SER A 9 67.65 -0.79 -8.76
C SER A 9 66.66 -0.32 -7.69
N ALA A 10 65.66 0.45 -8.09
CA ALA A 10 64.59 0.92 -7.22
C ALA A 10 63.81 -0.26 -6.61
N PRO A 11 63.32 -0.16 -5.36
CA PRO A 11 62.54 -1.23 -4.76
C PRO A 11 61.20 -1.37 -5.47
N THR A 12 60.97 -2.54 -6.07
CA THR A 12 59.68 -2.96 -6.62
C THR A 12 58.66 -2.97 -5.49
N THR A 13 57.76 -1.98 -5.45
CA THR A 13 56.63 -1.97 -4.50
C THR A 13 55.70 -3.12 -4.82
N VAL A 14 55.83 -4.22 -4.07
CA VAL A 14 54.88 -5.33 -4.08
C VAL A 14 53.55 -4.80 -3.55
N ARG A 15 52.58 -4.56 -4.44
CA ARG A 15 51.19 -4.29 -4.08
C ARG A 15 50.66 -5.52 -3.31
N ARG A 16 50.70 -5.46 -1.97
CA ARG A 16 50.08 -6.47 -1.11
C ARG A 16 48.57 -6.41 -1.34
N ASN A 17 48.05 -7.35 -2.12
CA ASN A 17 46.61 -7.58 -2.21
C ASN A 17 46.08 -7.87 -0.80
N ALA A 18 45.09 -7.12 -0.34
CA ALA A 18 44.42 -7.41 0.93
C ALA A 18 43.97 -8.89 0.93
N PRO A 19 44.17 -9.63 2.03
CA PRO A 19 43.85 -11.05 2.08
C PRO A 19 42.39 -11.28 1.69
N GLN A 20 42.09 -12.34 0.95
CA GLN A 20 40.76 -12.63 0.42
C GLN A 20 39.66 -12.55 1.50
N ALA A 21 39.96 -12.93 2.74
CA ALA A 21 39.08 -12.79 3.89
C ALA A 21 38.71 -11.33 4.23
N TRP A 22 39.61 -10.36 4.04
CA TRP A 22 39.34 -8.93 4.21
C TRP A 22 38.37 -8.41 3.14
N ARG A 23 38.54 -8.85 1.88
CA ARG A 23 37.61 -8.52 0.79
C ARG A 23 36.21 -9.04 1.07
N TRP A 24 36.08 -10.30 1.49
CA TRP A 24 34.79 -10.87 1.89
C TRP A 24 34.16 -10.16 3.10
N ARG A 25 34.98 -9.77 4.09
CA ARG A 25 34.50 -8.95 5.23
C ARG A 25 33.94 -7.61 4.77
N ILE A 26 34.64 -6.89 3.90
CA ILE A 26 34.13 -5.61 3.36
C ILE A 26 32.84 -5.86 2.57
N MET A 27 32.78 -6.86 1.70
CA MET A 27 31.57 -7.17 0.93
C MET A 27 30.38 -7.48 1.85
N LEU A 28 30.61 -8.28 2.91
CA LEU A 28 29.58 -8.63 3.88
C LEU A 28 29.12 -7.40 4.67
N VAL A 29 30.04 -6.58 5.18
CA VAL A 29 29.69 -5.35 5.90
C VAL A 29 28.92 -4.39 5.01
N THR A 30 29.37 -4.15 3.78
CA THR A 30 28.67 -3.31 2.82
C THR A 30 27.28 -3.86 2.49
N ALA A 31 27.14 -5.17 2.27
CA ALA A 31 25.84 -5.78 2.01
C ALA A 31 24.87 -5.62 3.19
N VAL A 32 25.35 -5.81 4.42
CA VAL A 32 24.56 -5.62 5.64
C VAL A 32 24.15 -4.16 5.80
N VAL A 33 25.06 -3.22 5.60
CA VAL A 33 24.77 -1.78 5.69
C VAL A 33 23.75 -1.38 4.62
N SER A 34 23.94 -1.78 3.37
CA SER A 34 23.01 -1.47 2.28
C SER A 34 21.61 -2.05 2.53
N PHE A 35 21.53 -3.31 3.00
CA PHE A 35 20.26 -3.92 3.37
C PHE A 35 19.61 -3.19 4.56
N GLY A 36 20.41 -2.79 5.56
CA GLY A 36 19.94 -2.01 6.70
C GLY A 36 19.41 -0.64 6.30
N VAL A 37 20.08 0.06 5.39
CA VAL A 37 19.62 1.35 4.84
C VAL A 37 18.31 1.15 4.06
N LEU A 38 18.24 0.15 3.19
CA LEU A 38 17.01 -0.16 2.45
C LEU A 38 15.85 -0.49 3.40
N ALA A 39 16.10 -1.30 4.42
CA ALA A 39 15.10 -1.63 5.44
C ALA A 39 14.65 -0.38 6.22
N ALA A 40 15.55 0.54 6.54
CA ALA A 40 15.21 1.80 7.19
C ALA A 40 14.36 2.70 6.28
N VAL A 41 14.74 2.85 5.01
CA VAL A 41 13.92 3.57 4.02
C VAL A 41 12.53 2.95 3.92
N GLN A 42 12.44 1.62 3.89
CA GLN A 42 11.14 0.95 3.82
C GLN A 42 10.31 1.03 5.11
N ALA A 43 10.97 1.05 6.25
CA ALA A 43 10.31 1.22 7.54
C ALA A 43 9.74 2.64 7.70
N PHE A 44 10.50 3.65 7.28
CA PHE A 44 10.23 5.04 7.63
C PHE A 44 9.73 5.95 6.51
N VAL A 45 10.04 5.66 5.26
CA VAL A 45 9.78 6.57 4.12
C VAL A 45 8.67 6.03 3.23
N GLY A 46 8.87 4.84 2.66
CA GLY A 46 7.90 4.29 1.72
C GLY A 46 8.01 2.79 1.56
N ARG A 47 6.90 2.11 1.31
CA ARG A 47 6.85 0.65 1.28
C ARG A 47 6.17 0.16 0.01
N PHE A 48 6.66 -0.97 -0.50
CA PHE A 48 6.06 -1.64 -1.65
C PHE A 48 5.00 -2.63 -1.18
N TYR A 49 3.83 -2.60 -1.83
CA TYR A 49 2.71 -3.50 -1.58
C TYR A 49 2.30 -4.18 -2.88
N VAL A 50 1.79 -5.41 -2.77
CA VAL A 50 1.05 -6.09 -3.84
C VAL A 50 -0.43 -5.95 -3.53
N VAL A 51 -1.27 -5.65 -4.52
CA VAL A 51 -2.72 -5.54 -4.39
C VAL A 51 -3.37 -6.85 -4.82
N PRO A 52 -3.89 -7.68 -3.91
CA PRO A 52 -4.42 -9.01 -4.24
C PRO A 52 -5.94 -9.02 -4.51
N SER A 53 -6.58 -7.86 -4.66
CA SER A 53 -8.05 -7.71 -4.72
C SER A 53 -8.47 -6.70 -5.78
N SER A 54 -9.61 -6.94 -6.42
CA SER A 54 -10.22 -6.10 -7.45
C SER A 54 -11.12 -4.97 -6.89
N SER A 55 -11.17 -4.79 -5.57
CA SER A 55 -12.03 -3.77 -4.92
C SER A 55 -11.67 -2.32 -5.26
N MET A 56 -10.48 -2.09 -5.82
CA MET A 56 -9.99 -0.78 -6.26
C MET A 56 -9.96 -0.65 -7.79
N GLU A 57 -10.53 -1.60 -8.54
CA GLU A 57 -10.63 -1.48 -9.99
C GLU A 57 -11.60 -0.35 -10.39
N PRO A 58 -11.29 0.43 -11.45
CA PRO A 58 -10.19 0.26 -12.40
C PRO A 58 -8.84 0.84 -11.95
N THR A 59 -8.81 1.61 -10.85
CA THR A 59 -7.61 2.32 -10.37
C THR A 59 -6.46 1.38 -10.04
N LEU A 60 -6.72 0.29 -9.29
CA LEU A 60 -5.73 -0.75 -8.98
C LEU A 60 -6.29 -2.12 -9.34
N GLN A 61 -5.54 -2.87 -10.13
CA GLN A 61 -5.89 -4.23 -10.56
C GLN A 61 -5.34 -5.27 -9.59
N GLY A 62 -6.18 -6.22 -9.20
CA GLY A 62 -5.81 -7.24 -8.22
C GLY A 62 -6.70 -8.48 -8.30
N CYS A 63 -6.06 -9.63 -8.10
CA CYS A 63 -6.64 -10.95 -8.31
C CYS A 63 -5.95 -11.97 -7.39
N THR A 64 -6.76 -12.82 -6.75
CA THR A 64 -6.25 -13.86 -5.85
C THR A 64 -5.57 -15.00 -6.62
N ASP A 65 -6.13 -15.38 -7.77
CA ASP A 65 -5.69 -16.56 -8.54
C ASP A 65 -4.64 -16.23 -9.61
N CYS A 66 -4.34 -14.95 -9.81
CA CYS A 66 -3.41 -14.45 -10.82
C CYS A 66 -2.40 -13.45 -10.23
N PRO A 67 -1.44 -13.93 -9.39
CA PRO A 67 -0.52 -13.06 -8.65
C PRO A 67 0.45 -12.27 -9.55
N GLU A 68 0.67 -12.72 -10.78
CA GLU A 68 1.57 -12.08 -11.74
C GLU A 68 0.98 -10.81 -12.36
N SER A 69 -0.34 -10.72 -12.48
CA SER A 69 -1.06 -9.56 -13.01
C SER A 69 -1.43 -8.52 -11.94
N ASN A 70 -1.13 -8.79 -10.67
CA ASN A 70 -1.47 -7.89 -9.58
C ASN A 70 -0.63 -6.62 -9.63
N ASP A 71 -1.29 -5.47 -9.47
CA ASP A 71 -0.61 -4.21 -9.33
C ASP A 71 0.27 -4.23 -8.07
N ARG A 72 1.48 -3.72 -8.26
CA ARG A 72 2.43 -3.48 -7.18
C ARG A 72 2.60 -1.99 -7.05
N ILE A 73 2.29 -1.52 -5.85
CA ILE A 73 2.14 -0.11 -5.57
C ILE A 73 3.26 0.38 -4.65
N VAL A 74 3.59 1.65 -4.81
CA VAL A 74 4.48 2.37 -3.89
C VAL A 74 3.65 3.24 -2.95
N VAL A 75 3.88 3.06 -1.66
CA VAL A 75 3.16 3.74 -0.58
C VAL A 75 4.10 4.71 0.11
N ASP A 76 3.74 5.99 0.15
CA ASP A 76 4.44 7.05 0.86
C ASP A 76 3.92 7.15 2.30
N LYS A 77 4.78 6.77 3.26
CA LYS A 77 4.48 6.79 4.69
C LYS A 77 4.70 8.16 5.30
N LEU A 78 5.45 9.04 4.64
CA LEU A 78 5.69 10.40 5.14
C LEU A 78 4.43 11.25 5.02
N ALA A 79 3.59 10.98 4.00
CA ALA A 79 2.31 11.65 3.80
C ALA A 79 1.43 11.64 5.07
N TYR A 80 1.31 10.48 5.74
CA TYR A 80 0.49 10.33 6.96
C TYR A 80 1.28 10.37 8.26
N ARG A 81 2.61 10.57 8.18
CA ARG A 81 3.42 10.88 9.36
C ARG A 81 3.37 12.36 9.70
N PHE A 82 3.21 13.21 8.70
CA PHE A 82 3.28 14.66 8.82
C PHE A 82 2.00 15.38 8.34
N GLY A 83 0.98 14.63 7.95
CA GLY A 83 -0.31 15.16 7.53
C GLY A 83 -1.41 14.12 7.73
N ASP A 84 -2.66 14.55 7.57
CA ASP A 84 -3.82 13.69 7.73
C ASP A 84 -4.36 13.24 6.37
N PRO A 85 -5.00 12.05 6.29
CA PRO A 85 -5.67 11.59 5.07
C PRO A 85 -6.66 12.64 4.56
N GLN A 86 -6.66 12.88 3.25
CA GLN A 86 -7.55 13.86 2.62
C GLN A 86 -8.54 13.20 1.67
N PRO A 87 -9.74 13.78 1.46
CA PRO A 87 -10.68 13.31 0.45
C PRO A 87 -10.00 13.14 -0.92
N GLY A 88 -10.24 11.99 -1.55
CA GLY A 88 -9.65 11.60 -2.83
C GLY A 88 -8.37 10.76 -2.70
N ASP A 89 -7.69 10.75 -1.54
CA ASP A 89 -6.49 9.94 -1.34
C ASP A 89 -6.78 8.45 -1.51
N VAL A 90 -5.95 7.75 -2.29
CA VAL A 90 -5.87 6.27 -2.21
C VAL A 90 -4.89 5.92 -1.11
N ALA A 91 -5.36 5.25 -0.06
CA ALA A 91 -4.62 5.06 1.17
C ALA A 91 -4.52 3.59 1.56
N VAL A 92 -3.39 3.23 2.17
CA VAL A 92 -3.18 1.93 2.81
C VAL A 92 -3.33 2.10 4.32
N PHE A 93 -4.14 1.27 4.96
CA PHE A 93 -4.39 1.32 6.41
C PHE A 93 -4.64 -0.08 6.97
N ASP A 94 -4.46 -0.26 8.27
CA ASP A 94 -4.84 -1.49 8.95
C ASP A 94 -6.31 -1.40 9.41
N GLY A 95 -7.13 -2.41 9.10
CA GLY A 95 -8.55 -2.41 9.50
C GLY A 95 -8.74 -2.40 11.02
N THR A 96 -9.91 -2.01 11.51
CA THR A 96 -10.27 -2.15 12.94
C THR A 96 -10.58 -3.61 13.29
N GLU A 97 -10.96 -3.92 14.53
CA GLU A 97 -11.25 -5.30 14.94
C GLU A 97 -12.36 -5.96 14.10
N SER A 98 -13.43 -5.23 13.79
CA SER A 98 -14.54 -5.70 12.94
C SER A 98 -14.07 -6.06 11.52
N TRP A 99 -13.15 -5.27 10.96
CA TRP A 99 -12.53 -5.51 9.64
C TRP A 99 -11.55 -6.69 9.65
N ARG A 100 -11.10 -7.12 10.84
CA ARG A 100 -10.10 -8.20 11.00
C ARG A 100 -10.65 -9.59 11.17
N SER A 101 -11.96 -9.75 11.34
CA SER A 101 -12.63 -11.00 11.72
C SER A 101 -12.42 -12.21 10.77
N GLY A 102 -11.79 -12.03 9.60
CA GLY A 102 -11.47 -13.10 8.64
C GLY A 102 -10.01 -13.19 8.18
N PHE A 103 -9.07 -12.45 8.78
CA PHE A 103 -7.67 -12.46 8.33
C PHE A 103 -6.94 -13.74 8.77
N SER A 104 -6.42 -14.50 7.80
CA SER A 104 -5.46 -15.58 8.03
C SER A 104 -4.12 -15.19 7.43
N SER A 105 -3.04 -15.39 8.19
CA SER A 105 -1.69 -15.11 7.71
C SER A 105 -1.36 -16.02 6.51
N PRO A 106 -0.93 -15.47 5.35
CA PRO A 106 -0.48 -16.27 4.22
C PRO A 106 0.92 -16.88 4.44
N ARG A 107 1.50 -16.74 5.64
CA ARG A 107 2.88 -17.14 5.91
C ARG A 107 3.00 -18.62 6.24
N SER A 108 4.10 -19.19 5.77
CA SER A 108 4.43 -20.60 6.01
C SER A 108 4.84 -20.81 7.47
N ASN A 109 4.44 -21.96 8.03
CA ASN A 109 4.92 -22.42 9.34
C ASN A 109 6.42 -22.77 9.34
N ASN A 110 7.04 -22.97 8.16
CA ASN A 110 8.47 -23.25 8.04
C ASN A 110 9.28 -21.96 8.24
N ARG A 111 10.18 -21.94 9.24
CA ARG A 111 11.00 -20.77 9.60
C ARG A 111 11.85 -20.22 8.45
N PHE A 112 12.41 -21.10 7.61
CA PHE A 112 13.22 -20.68 6.47
C PHE A 112 12.35 -20.03 5.40
N LEU A 113 11.25 -20.69 4.99
CA LEU A 113 10.32 -20.14 4.01
C LEU A 113 9.68 -18.84 4.49
N ARG A 114 9.33 -18.74 5.78
CA ARG A 114 8.84 -17.49 6.39
C ARG A 114 9.88 -16.38 6.28
N GLY A 115 11.16 -16.68 6.49
CA GLY A 115 12.25 -15.72 6.29
C GLY A 115 12.32 -15.21 4.85
N VAL A 116 12.21 -16.10 3.86
CA VAL A 116 12.17 -15.73 2.44
C VAL A 116 10.93 -14.90 2.12
N GLN A 117 9.75 -15.28 2.63
CA GLN A 117 8.51 -14.52 2.45
C GLN A 117 8.58 -13.13 3.11
N ASN A 118 9.25 -12.99 4.26
CA ASN A 118 9.47 -11.69 4.90
C ASN A 118 10.28 -10.76 4.00
N VAL A 119 11.38 -11.26 3.42
CA VAL A 119 12.20 -10.49 2.49
C VAL A 119 11.41 -10.16 1.23
N GLY A 120 10.71 -11.14 0.65
CA GLY A 120 9.87 -10.93 -0.54
C GLY A 120 8.80 -9.86 -0.31
N SER A 121 8.20 -9.82 0.88
CA SER A 121 7.20 -8.81 1.23
C SER A 121 7.80 -7.41 1.40
N ALA A 122 9.02 -7.31 1.92
CA ALA A 122 9.73 -6.04 2.02
C ALA A 122 9.92 -5.42 0.62
N ILE A 123 10.30 -6.23 -0.36
CA ILE A 123 10.49 -5.76 -1.75
C ILE A 123 9.22 -5.79 -2.61
N GLY A 124 8.03 -6.01 -2.02
CA GLY A 124 6.76 -6.00 -2.73
C GLY A 124 6.58 -7.15 -3.73
N VAL A 125 7.23 -8.30 -3.51
CA VAL A 125 7.11 -9.52 -4.33
C VAL A 125 6.04 -10.46 -3.82
N VAL A 126 5.80 -10.50 -2.51
CA VAL A 126 4.72 -11.29 -1.91
C VAL A 126 3.87 -10.41 -1.01
N ALA A 127 2.64 -10.84 -0.75
CA ALA A 127 1.69 -10.10 0.08
C ALA A 127 2.24 -9.84 1.50
N PRO A 128 1.94 -8.68 2.10
CA PRO A 128 2.24 -8.41 3.50
C PRO A 128 1.61 -9.45 4.44
N ASP A 129 2.30 -9.76 5.54
CA ASP A 129 1.71 -10.47 6.69
C ASP A 129 1.02 -9.46 7.60
N ALA A 130 0.07 -8.72 7.05
CA ALA A 130 -0.66 -7.68 7.75
C ALA A 130 -2.07 -7.59 7.18
N ASN A 131 -3.04 -7.29 8.04
CA ASN A 131 -4.39 -7.03 7.58
C ASN A 131 -4.54 -5.58 7.12
N SER A 132 -3.76 -5.24 6.09
CA SER A 132 -3.73 -3.92 5.48
C SER A 132 -4.66 -3.90 4.28
N PHE A 133 -5.47 -2.86 4.21
CA PHE A 133 -6.44 -2.60 3.15
C PHE A 133 -5.97 -1.42 2.32
N VAL A 134 -6.41 -1.38 1.06
CA VAL A 134 -6.27 -0.22 0.18
C VAL A 134 -7.66 0.24 -0.22
N LYS A 135 -7.99 1.50 0.09
CA LYS A 135 -9.27 2.14 -0.25
C LYS A 135 -9.06 3.63 -0.54
N ARG A 136 -10.06 4.27 -1.13
CA ARG A 136 -10.08 5.72 -1.31
C ARG A 136 -10.75 6.41 -0.13
N VAL A 137 -10.16 7.50 0.33
CA VAL A 137 -10.73 8.39 1.34
C VAL A 137 -11.85 9.20 0.70
N ILE A 138 -13.04 9.14 1.28
CA ILE A 138 -14.23 9.81 0.74
C ILE A 138 -14.66 10.97 1.64
N ALA A 139 -14.64 10.77 2.97
CA ALA A 139 -14.96 11.81 3.94
C ALA A 139 -14.01 11.71 5.14
N ILE A 140 -13.67 12.87 5.70
CA ILE A 140 -12.79 13.01 6.87
C ILE A 140 -13.59 13.55 8.06
N GLU A 141 -12.94 13.66 9.21
CA GLU A 141 -13.56 14.12 10.46
C GLU A 141 -14.48 15.34 10.30
N GLY A 142 -15.64 15.27 10.95
CA GLY A 142 -16.66 16.32 10.94
C GLY A 142 -17.55 16.34 9.69
N GLN A 143 -17.14 15.70 8.59
CA GLN A 143 -17.97 15.61 7.38
C GLN A 143 -19.07 14.55 7.55
N THR A 144 -20.18 14.73 6.84
CA THR A 144 -21.27 13.75 6.80
C THR A 144 -21.39 13.10 5.44
N VAL A 145 -21.35 11.77 5.39
CA VAL A 145 -21.47 10.98 4.16
C VAL A 145 -22.77 10.18 4.13
N GLN A 146 -23.39 10.10 2.96
CA GLN A 146 -24.61 9.32 2.75
C GLN A 146 -24.81 8.92 1.29
N CYS A 147 -25.66 7.93 1.08
CA CYS A 147 -26.39 7.73 -0.16
C CYS A 147 -27.70 7.02 0.18
N MET A 148 -28.82 7.75 0.08
CA MET A 148 -30.15 7.35 0.55
C MET A 148 -31.16 7.29 -0.62
N PRO A 149 -32.36 6.70 -0.43
CA PRO A 149 -33.36 6.66 -1.50
C PRO A 149 -33.66 8.04 -2.10
N GLY A 150 -33.46 8.18 -3.41
CA GLY A 150 -33.66 9.44 -4.15
C GLY A 150 -32.41 10.32 -4.27
N ASP A 151 -31.31 9.97 -3.60
CA ASP A 151 -30.03 10.63 -3.79
C ASP A 151 -29.44 10.31 -5.19
N PRO A 152 -28.85 11.30 -5.89
CA PRO A 152 -28.30 11.11 -7.22
C PRO A 152 -26.91 10.43 -7.24
N GLY A 153 -26.38 10.04 -6.08
CA GLY A 153 -25.04 9.49 -5.89
C GLY A 153 -24.57 9.65 -4.46
N VAL A 154 -23.30 9.32 -4.17
CA VAL A 154 -22.71 9.54 -2.85
C VAL A 154 -22.62 11.05 -2.57
N LEU A 155 -23.12 11.47 -1.42
CA LEU A 155 -23.02 12.85 -0.94
C LEU A 155 -22.06 12.94 0.22
N VAL A 156 -21.27 14.03 0.23
CA VAL A 156 -20.50 14.50 1.38
C VAL A 156 -20.94 15.92 1.69
N ASP A 157 -21.34 16.17 2.93
CA ASP A 157 -21.90 17.45 3.41
C ASP A 157 -23.05 17.96 2.54
N GLY A 158 -23.92 17.03 2.10
CA GLY A 158 -25.09 17.31 1.27
C GLY A 158 -24.76 17.66 -0.19
N ARG A 159 -23.52 17.48 -0.64
CA ARG A 159 -23.10 17.68 -2.03
C ARG A 159 -22.67 16.37 -2.65
N VAL A 160 -23.15 16.10 -3.87
CA VAL A 160 -22.69 14.97 -4.67
C VAL A 160 -21.21 15.13 -4.96
N ILE A 161 -20.43 14.11 -4.67
CA ILE A 161 -18.99 14.13 -4.96
C ILE A 161 -18.72 13.71 -6.41
N ALA A 162 -17.63 14.22 -6.98
CA ALA A 162 -17.18 13.82 -8.31
C ALA A 162 -16.35 12.54 -8.21
N GLU A 163 -16.75 11.52 -8.97
CA GLU A 163 -16.15 10.18 -8.88
C GLU A 163 -15.71 9.67 -10.27
N PRO A 164 -14.79 10.37 -10.97
CA PRO A 164 -14.35 9.98 -12.31
C PRO A 164 -13.54 8.68 -12.33
N TYR A 165 -13.17 8.17 -11.15
CA TYR A 165 -12.37 6.97 -10.95
C TYR A 165 -13.20 5.68 -10.85
N LEU A 166 -14.53 5.76 -10.89
CA LEU A 166 -15.40 4.59 -10.78
C LEU A 166 -15.37 3.72 -12.04
N ALA A 167 -15.61 2.42 -11.86
CA ALA A 167 -15.82 1.50 -12.96
C ALA A 167 -17.13 1.82 -13.71
N ASP A 168 -17.04 1.97 -15.03
CA ASP A 168 -18.19 2.09 -15.93
C ASP A 168 -18.02 1.12 -17.13
N PRO A 169 -18.84 0.05 -17.26
CA PRO A 169 -19.94 -0.31 -16.35
C PRO A 169 -19.44 -0.84 -14.98
N PRO A 170 -20.31 -0.81 -13.95
CA PRO A 170 -20.01 -1.40 -12.64
C PRO A 170 -19.80 -2.92 -12.72
N ALA A 171 -18.98 -3.48 -11.81
CA ALA A 171 -18.65 -4.91 -11.82
C ALA A 171 -19.88 -5.81 -11.56
N HIS A 172 -20.75 -5.37 -10.65
CA HIS A 172 -22.03 -6.00 -10.35
C HIS A 172 -23.17 -4.99 -10.47
N ARG A 173 -24.34 -5.47 -10.89
CA ARG A 173 -25.57 -4.68 -10.87
C ARG A 173 -26.10 -4.57 -9.44
N VAL A 174 -26.64 -3.41 -9.12
CA VAL A 174 -27.34 -3.20 -7.86
C VAL A 174 -28.81 -3.51 -8.08
N ASP A 175 -29.21 -4.74 -7.74
CA ASP A 175 -30.58 -5.21 -7.89
C ASP A 175 -31.25 -5.29 -6.51
N GLY A 176 -32.22 -4.42 -6.24
CA GLY A 176 -33.03 -4.49 -5.02
C GLY A 176 -33.52 -3.14 -4.50
N PRO A 177 -34.57 -3.13 -3.66
CA PRO A 177 -35.15 -1.89 -3.13
C PRO A 177 -34.27 -1.22 -2.06
N GLY A 178 -33.25 -1.93 -1.55
CA GLY A 178 -32.36 -1.48 -0.47
C GLY A 178 -31.11 -0.74 -0.95
N GLY A 179 -30.95 -0.54 -2.26
CA GLY A 179 -29.79 0.13 -2.83
C GLY A 179 -30.10 0.84 -4.14
N ALA A 180 -29.09 1.51 -4.67
CA ALA A 180 -29.15 2.17 -5.96
C ALA A 180 -27.82 2.05 -6.71
N GLN A 181 -27.88 2.10 -8.03
CA GLN A 181 -26.68 2.00 -8.86
C GLN A 181 -25.77 3.20 -8.64
N GLU A 182 -26.37 4.36 -8.39
CA GLU A 182 -25.74 5.65 -8.06
C GLU A 182 -25.00 5.60 -6.72
N CYS A 183 -25.49 4.81 -5.76
CA CYS A 183 -24.80 4.53 -4.50
C CYS A 183 -23.70 3.46 -4.65
N GLY A 184 -23.70 2.76 -5.79
CA GLY A 184 -22.83 1.60 -6.04
C GLY A 184 -23.02 0.49 -5.01
N GLY A 185 -24.24 0.31 -4.51
CA GLY A 185 -24.60 -0.71 -3.51
C GLY A 185 -25.83 -0.33 -2.69
N ASP A 186 -25.94 -0.92 -1.51
CA ASP A 186 -26.98 -0.63 -0.52
C ASP A 186 -26.93 0.84 -0.07
N TYR A 187 -28.09 1.38 0.29
CA TYR A 187 -28.20 2.70 0.89
C TYR A 187 -27.49 2.75 2.25
N PHE A 188 -26.91 3.89 2.57
CA PHE A 188 -26.17 4.09 3.81
C PHE A 188 -26.24 5.53 4.32
N GLY A 189 -26.06 5.67 5.62
CA GLY A 189 -25.99 6.96 6.29
C GLY A 189 -27.35 7.59 6.61
N PRO A 190 -27.36 8.88 6.99
CA PRO A 190 -26.17 9.73 7.13
C PRO A 190 -25.22 9.27 8.23
N VAL A 191 -23.92 9.28 7.95
CA VAL A 191 -22.85 9.05 8.93
C VAL A 191 -22.00 10.30 9.05
N THR A 192 -21.97 10.92 10.21
CA THR A 192 -20.99 11.97 10.53
C THR A 192 -19.69 11.32 10.99
N VAL A 193 -18.60 11.58 10.27
CA VAL A 193 -17.29 11.00 10.56
C VAL A 193 -16.79 11.55 11.91
N PRO A 194 -16.54 10.69 12.91
CA PRO A 194 -16.04 11.13 14.20
C PRO A 194 -14.67 11.81 14.10
N GLN A 195 -14.33 12.60 15.13
CA GLN A 195 -12.99 13.20 15.22
C GLN A 195 -11.89 12.13 15.15
N GLY A 196 -10.82 12.40 14.40
CA GLY A 196 -9.71 11.47 14.21
C GLY A 196 -10.07 10.19 13.46
N HIS A 197 -11.18 10.16 12.72
CA HIS A 197 -11.60 9.04 11.88
C HIS A 197 -11.78 9.46 10.43
N VAL A 198 -11.86 8.46 9.56
CA VAL A 198 -11.97 8.60 8.10
C VAL A 198 -12.99 7.58 7.58
N TRP A 199 -13.81 7.99 6.62
CA TRP A 199 -14.69 7.12 5.84
C TRP A 199 -14.04 6.78 4.50
N VAL A 200 -13.94 5.48 4.19
CA VAL A 200 -13.22 4.98 3.01
C VAL A 200 -14.10 4.06 2.18
N MET A 201 -13.94 4.13 0.85
CA MET A 201 -14.69 3.30 -0.10
C MET A 201 -13.76 2.75 -1.18
N GLY A 202 -14.10 1.58 -1.71
CA GLY A 202 -13.42 1.04 -2.89
C GLY A 202 -13.91 1.72 -4.17
N ASP A 203 -13.02 1.85 -5.14
CA ASP A 203 -13.36 2.42 -6.46
C ASP A 203 -14.25 1.45 -7.26
N ASN A 204 -14.09 0.14 -7.03
CA ASN A 204 -15.04 -0.87 -7.50
C ASN A 204 -16.22 -0.96 -6.53
N ARG A 205 -17.12 0.03 -6.58
CA ARG A 205 -18.17 0.24 -5.58
C ARG A 205 -19.02 -0.99 -5.32
N THR A 206 -19.42 -1.69 -6.37
CA THR A 206 -20.31 -2.84 -6.25
C THR A 206 -19.58 -4.13 -5.88
N ASN A 207 -18.25 -4.11 -5.82
CA ASN A 207 -17.41 -5.25 -5.44
C ASN A 207 -16.33 -4.85 -4.41
N SER A 208 -16.74 -4.14 -3.37
CA SER A 208 -15.84 -3.68 -2.31
C SER A 208 -16.47 -3.83 -0.93
N LEU A 209 -15.80 -4.59 -0.06
CA LEU A 209 -16.04 -4.56 1.39
C LEU A 209 -15.26 -3.38 1.98
N ASP A 210 -15.97 -2.28 2.21
CA ASP A 210 -15.44 -1.01 2.72
C ASP A 210 -16.33 -0.46 3.84
N SER A 211 -16.22 0.84 4.20
CA SER A 211 -16.92 1.42 5.36
C SER A 211 -18.42 1.12 5.39
N ARG A 212 -19.06 1.00 4.22
CA ARG A 212 -20.49 0.65 4.10
C ARG A 212 -20.83 -0.72 4.70
N ALA A 213 -19.93 -1.70 4.54
CA ALA A 213 -20.14 -3.06 5.04
C ALA A 213 -20.02 -3.18 6.58
N TYR A 214 -19.48 -2.15 7.23
CA TYR A 214 -19.15 -2.17 8.66
C TYR A 214 -19.95 -1.15 9.48
N LEU A 215 -21.03 -0.59 8.94
CA LEU A 215 -21.92 0.36 9.62
C LEU A 215 -22.44 -0.10 10.99
N GLY A 216 -22.62 -1.40 11.17
CA GLY A 216 -23.10 -1.99 12.44
C GLY A 216 -22.02 -2.15 13.51
N ASP A 217 -20.77 -1.80 13.22
CA ASP A 217 -19.67 -1.90 14.19
C ASP A 217 -19.62 -0.69 15.14
N PRO A 218 -18.85 -0.76 16.24
CA PRO A 218 -18.74 0.35 17.20
C PRO A 218 -18.19 1.66 16.63
N GLN A 219 -17.50 1.61 15.48
CA GLN A 219 -16.94 2.78 14.79
C GLN A 219 -17.81 3.22 13.60
N GLN A 220 -19.00 2.63 13.43
CA GLN A 220 -19.92 2.87 12.32
C GLN A 220 -19.21 2.78 10.95
N GLY A 221 -18.30 1.83 10.82
CA GLY A 221 -17.52 1.59 9.60
C GLY A 221 -16.42 2.62 9.31
N THR A 222 -16.22 3.62 10.17
CA THR A 222 -15.09 4.55 10.04
C THR A 222 -13.80 3.93 10.54
N VAL A 223 -12.67 4.49 10.11
CA VAL A 223 -11.32 3.99 10.44
C VAL A 223 -10.53 5.10 11.12
N PRO A 224 -9.83 4.84 12.25
CA PRO A 224 -9.03 5.85 12.93
C PRO A 224 -7.85 6.30 12.06
N VAL A 225 -7.50 7.59 12.09
CA VAL A 225 -6.34 8.14 11.36
C VAL A 225 -5.05 7.40 11.73
N ASP A 226 -4.89 6.98 12.99
CA ASP A 226 -3.73 6.23 13.47
C ASP A 226 -3.52 4.87 12.80
N ASN A 227 -4.55 4.32 12.16
CA ASN A 227 -4.44 3.08 11.41
C ASN A 227 -3.86 3.28 10.00
N PHE A 228 -3.76 4.51 9.51
CA PHE A 228 -3.28 4.80 8.16
C PHE A 228 -1.76 4.67 8.08
N ILE A 229 -1.30 3.84 7.15
CA ILE A 229 0.11 3.50 6.94
C ILE A 229 0.78 4.49 5.98
N GLY A 230 0.08 4.86 4.91
CA GLY A 230 0.60 5.79 3.91
C GLY A 230 -0.29 5.95 2.69
N LYS A 231 0.01 6.99 1.90
CA LYS A 231 -0.69 7.33 0.65
C LYS A 231 -0.10 6.54 -0.51
N VAL A 232 -0.92 5.95 -1.35
CA VAL A 232 -0.48 5.30 -2.59
C VAL A 232 -0.09 6.39 -3.59
N ARG A 233 1.14 6.31 -4.13
CA ARG A 233 1.66 7.31 -5.09
C ARG A 233 1.65 6.82 -6.53
N GLY A 234 1.62 5.52 -6.74
CA GLY A 234 1.71 4.96 -8.08
C GLY A 234 1.83 3.45 -8.11
N ILE A 235 1.74 2.92 -9.32
CA ILE A 235 1.98 1.52 -9.68
C ILE A 235 3.40 1.45 -10.25
N PHE A 236 4.22 0.54 -9.74
CA PHE A 236 5.56 0.29 -10.26
C PHE A 236 5.67 -1.01 -11.07
N LEU A 237 4.73 -1.94 -10.88
CA LEU A 237 4.60 -3.16 -11.68
C LEU A 237 3.12 -3.57 -11.78
N PRO A 238 2.69 -4.23 -12.88
CA PRO A 238 3.49 -4.57 -14.07
C PRO A 238 3.88 -3.33 -14.89
N LEU A 239 4.91 -3.44 -15.75
CA LEU A 239 5.55 -2.26 -16.39
C LEU A 239 4.63 -1.52 -17.38
N ASP A 240 3.66 -2.22 -17.96
CA ASP A 240 2.61 -1.66 -18.82
C ASP A 240 1.60 -0.79 -18.07
N ARG A 241 1.50 -0.96 -16.74
CA ARG A 241 0.69 -0.14 -15.84
C ARG A 241 1.54 0.82 -15.00
N PHE A 242 2.84 0.93 -15.28
CA PHE A 242 3.73 1.83 -14.55
C PHE A 242 3.26 3.29 -14.65
N GLY A 243 3.01 3.93 -13.52
CA GLY A 243 2.51 5.31 -13.51
C GLY A 243 2.17 5.82 -12.11
N GLY A 244 2.04 7.14 -12.00
CA GLY A 244 1.51 7.78 -10.80
C GLY A 244 -0.01 7.59 -10.69
N LEU A 245 -0.53 7.62 -9.47
CA LEU A 245 -1.96 7.83 -9.25
C LEU A 245 -2.19 9.33 -9.12
N GLU A 246 -3.14 9.85 -9.89
CA GLU A 246 -3.67 11.22 -9.72
C GLU A 246 -4.67 11.28 -8.57
#